data_AF-A0A316VQY9-F1
#
_entry.id   AF-A0A316VQY9-F1
#
_cell.length_a   1.000
_cell.length_b   1.000
_cell.length_c   1.000
_cell.angle_alpha   90.00
_cell.angle_beta   90.00
_cell.angle_gamma   90.00
#
_symmetry.space_group_name_H-M   'P 1'
#
loop_
_entity.id
_entity.type
_entity.pdbx_description
1 polymer ?
#
loop_
_entity_poly.entity_id
_entity_poly.type
_entity_poly.pdbx_seq_one_letter_code
_entity_poly.pdbx_strand_id
1 'polypeptide(L)'
;MASTSGLQRRRGGGGVGGGALASDDISRAGPSHSRKASFDSLPSRTGTPSVQHSNGRSHLDNPSFSSSNPTEGSNSAKSRTAAGAASISTTSQSGHRIAYDPRDLQDEGEEKENPRLTLMEECLLLGLKDKQGYLSFWNDNISYSLRGCILIELCLRKRISISRDTSASSGRFRGNALPLQDRLIEVVDGKMTGEVLLDETLKLMKSSERMSASQWVDLLSGETWNVTKIGYQLKQVRERLAKGLVDKGILRTEKRNFLLFDMATHPVSDSSAKDAVLRRVLSLLTSSTPTLHASALYREERKNIAFAATRSLSLLCCSFSANVLENALAHLSYDAREAAFQKVDDILSDFSQWPMAPRSGIAVGSGPSNAAAGAGAGQKTGIGEGSISRNNEEGNLGVSTFELAKAVRNDLISGGGNEAQFEAIAAVLYVLSRMDSLL
;
A
#
# COMPACT_ATOMS: atom_id res chain seq x y z
N MET A 1 -44.29 -5.94 -65.52
CA MET A 1 -45.41 -6.84 -65.15
C MET A 1 -45.14 -7.35 -63.75
N ALA A 2 -46.04 -7.49 -62.80
CA ALA A 2 -47.38 -6.95 -62.54
C ALA A 2 -47.77 -7.54 -61.16
N SER A 3 -48.41 -6.74 -60.31
CA SER A 3 -49.50 -7.01 -59.36
C SER A 3 -49.95 -8.48 -59.09
N THR A 4 -50.48 -8.92 -57.94
CA THR A 4 -50.93 -8.32 -56.64
C THR A 4 -51.46 -9.45 -55.72
N SER A 5 -51.89 -9.09 -54.49
CA SER A 5 -52.86 -9.78 -53.57
C SER A 5 -52.25 -10.54 -52.38
N GLY A 6 -52.85 -10.52 -51.17
CA GLY A 6 -54.08 -9.83 -50.72
C GLY A 6 -54.15 -9.58 -49.21
N LEU A 7 -54.99 -8.64 -48.78
CA LEU A 7 -55.20 -8.23 -47.37
C LEU A 7 -56.35 -9.00 -46.70
N GLN A 8 -56.41 -9.02 -45.36
CA GLN A 8 -57.70 -8.89 -44.65
C GLN A 8 -57.60 -8.18 -43.27
N ARG A 9 -58.09 -6.93 -43.23
CA ARG A 9 -58.55 -6.07 -42.11
C ARG A 9 -58.62 -6.59 -40.64
N ARG A 10 -58.32 -5.67 -39.70
CA ARG A 10 -59.37 -5.09 -38.82
C ARG A 10 -59.14 -3.58 -38.53
N ARG A 11 -60.21 -2.86 -38.22
CA ARG A 11 -60.36 -1.37 -38.18
C ARG A 11 -60.08 -0.75 -36.80
N GLY A 12 -59.70 0.53 -36.81
CA GLY A 12 -60.01 1.53 -35.77
C GLY A 12 -58.84 2.46 -35.43
N GLY A 13 -58.85 3.77 -35.69
CA GLY A 13 -59.81 4.60 -36.44
C GLY A 13 -60.16 5.92 -35.73
N GLY A 14 -59.40 6.98 -36.00
CA GLY A 14 -59.65 8.36 -35.55
C GLY A 14 -58.55 8.92 -34.61
N GLY A 15 -58.00 10.12 -34.82
CA GLY A 15 -58.11 11.00 -36.00
C GLY A 15 -57.75 12.47 -35.72
N VAL A 16 -57.04 13.08 -36.67
CA VAL A 16 -56.88 14.55 -36.91
C VAL A 16 -56.07 15.35 -35.85
N GLY A 17 -55.11 16.22 -36.21
CA GLY A 17 -54.48 16.51 -37.51
C GLY A 17 -53.82 17.90 -37.60
N GLY A 18 -52.76 18.05 -38.42
CA GLY A 18 -52.08 19.33 -38.76
C GLY A 18 -51.09 19.85 -37.69
N GLY A 19 -49.89 20.37 -37.99
CA GLY A 19 -49.24 20.74 -39.26
C GLY A 19 -49.58 22.19 -39.71
N ALA A 20 -48.65 23.07 -40.11
CA ALA A 20 -47.18 22.96 -40.22
C ALA A 20 -46.54 24.37 -40.47
N LEU A 21 -45.19 24.44 -40.50
CA LEU A 21 -44.32 25.36 -41.28
C LEU A 21 -44.23 26.89 -40.98
N ALA A 22 -42.96 27.36 -40.87
CA ALA A 22 -42.37 28.65 -41.32
C ALA A 22 -42.96 29.99 -40.77
N SER A 23 -42.25 31.13 -40.73
CA SER A 23 -40.96 31.55 -41.36
C SER A 23 -40.25 32.64 -40.52
N ASP A 24 -39.03 33.03 -40.91
CA ASP A 24 -38.21 34.10 -40.33
C ASP A 24 -38.84 35.51 -40.34
N ASP A 25 -38.38 36.41 -39.44
CA ASP A 25 -38.10 37.82 -39.84
C ASP A 25 -37.13 38.63 -38.93
N ILE A 26 -36.80 39.85 -39.37
CA ILE A 26 -35.53 40.59 -39.23
C ILE A 26 -35.81 42.10 -38.94
N SER A 27 -35.09 42.87 -38.11
CA SER A 27 -34.02 42.63 -37.11
C SER A 27 -33.72 43.94 -36.32
N ARG A 28 -32.72 43.91 -35.40
CA ARG A 28 -31.77 45.04 -35.09
C ARG A 28 -32.27 46.32 -34.37
N ALA A 29 -31.81 46.55 -33.12
CA ALA A 29 -31.02 47.74 -32.67
C ALA A 29 -30.83 47.81 -31.13
N GLY A 30 -29.67 48.29 -30.65
CA GLY A 30 -29.40 48.67 -29.22
C GLY A 30 -29.34 50.20 -29.03
N PRO A 31 -28.58 50.79 -28.07
CA PRO A 31 -27.64 50.19 -27.09
C PRO A 31 -27.61 50.85 -25.66
N SER A 32 -26.55 50.53 -24.88
CA SER A 32 -26.04 51.19 -23.64
C SER A 32 -26.77 50.89 -22.30
N HIS A 33 -26.10 50.50 -21.20
CA HIS A 33 -25.00 51.19 -20.53
C HIS A 33 -23.96 50.28 -19.82
N SER A 34 -22.86 50.91 -19.39
CA SER A 34 -21.62 50.35 -18.82
C SER A 34 -21.66 49.94 -17.35
N ARG A 35 -20.82 48.96 -16.97
CA ARG A 35 -19.71 49.16 -16.00
C ARG A 35 -18.66 48.03 -16.08
N LYS A 36 -17.38 48.40 -16.18
CA LYS A 36 -16.23 47.52 -15.94
C LYS A 36 -15.78 47.68 -14.49
N ALA A 37 -15.22 46.64 -13.90
CA ALA A 37 -14.25 46.74 -12.82
C ALA A 37 -13.11 45.78 -13.14
N SER A 38 -11.88 46.29 -13.16
CA SER A 38 -10.69 45.54 -13.55
C SER A 38 -9.84 45.23 -12.33
N PHE A 39 -9.21 44.06 -12.36
CA PHE A 39 -7.83 43.78 -11.97
C PHE A 39 -7.12 44.83 -11.08
N ASP A 40 -6.64 44.38 -9.92
CA ASP A 40 -5.45 44.98 -9.31
C ASP A 40 -4.50 43.91 -8.79
N SER A 41 -3.21 44.14 -9.02
CA SER A 41 -2.09 43.21 -8.78
C SER A 41 -1.21 43.72 -7.64
N LEU A 42 -0.46 42.85 -6.95
CA LEU A 42 0.81 43.07 -6.20
C LEU A 42 1.05 41.86 -5.22
N PRO A 43 2.22 41.66 -4.57
CA PRO A 43 3.36 41.00 -5.22
C PRO A 43 3.95 39.81 -4.44
N SER A 44 4.75 38.98 -5.13
CA SER A 44 5.56 37.94 -4.52
C SER A 44 6.60 38.50 -3.55
N ARG A 45 6.75 37.90 -2.35
CA ARG A 45 7.84 38.22 -1.43
C ARG A 45 8.58 36.97 -0.99
N THR A 46 9.81 36.84 -1.47
CA THR A 46 10.82 35.90 -0.98
C THR A 46 11.40 36.37 0.35
N GLY A 47 11.81 35.43 1.20
CA GLY A 47 12.42 35.73 2.50
C GLY A 47 13.21 34.54 3.03
N THR A 48 14.50 34.49 2.75
CA THR A 48 15.45 33.57 3.37
C THR A 48 15.94 34.12 4.73
N PRO A 49 16.19 33.27 5.74
CA PRO A 49 16.71 33.73 7.02
C PRO A 49 18.24 33.93 6.98
N SER A 50 18.70 35.09 7.42
CA SER A 50 20.12 35.44 7.52
C SER A 50 20.75 34.91 8.82
N VAL A 51 21.83 34.15 8.72
CA VAL A 51 22.64 33.73 9.88
C VAL A 51 23.64 34.84 10.23
N GLN A 52 23.60 35.35 11.47
CA GLN A 52 24.65 36.23 12.00
C GLN A 52 25.65 35.43 12.84
N HIS A 53 26.89 35.33 12.35
CA HIS A 53 28.03 34.99 13.17
C HIS A 53 28.47 36.21 14.00
N SER A 54 28.76 36.01 15.28
CA SER A 54 29.61 36.90 16.07
C SER A 54 30.74 36.09 16.73
N ASN A 55 31.98 36.48 16.44
CA ASN A 55 33.17 35.96 17.11
C ASN A 55 33.54 36.88 18.27
N GLY A 56 33.79 36.31 19.45
CA GLY A 56 34.31 37.02 20.61
C GLY A 56 35.12 36.08 21.51
N ARG A 57 36.45 36.19 21.47
CA ARG A 57 37.37 35.48 22.36
C ARG A 57 37.75 36.38 23.55
N SER A 58 37.70 35.86 24.77
CA SER A 58 38.59 36.26 25.87
C SER A 58 38.76 35.10 26.86
N HIS A 59 39.77 35.22 27.73
CA HIS A 59 40.51 34.13 28.39
C HIS A 59 40.22 34.07 29.89
N LEU A 60 40.45 32.88 30.51
CA LEU A 60 40.68 32.65 31.96
C LEU A 60 39.46 32.88 32.89
N ASP A 61 39.29 32.21 34.04
CA ASP A 61 40.21 31.40 34.87
C ASP A 61 39.56 30.10 35.42
N ASN A 62 40.40 29.19 35.93
CA ASN A 62 40.02 28.04 36.75
C ASN A 62 40.47 28.29 38.21
N PRO A 63 39.74 27.81 39.22
CA PRO A 63 40.43 26.90 40.14
C PRO A 63 39.60 25.70 40.61
N SER A 64 40.29 24.57 40.73
CA SER A 64 39.87 23.37 41.45
C SER A 64 39.86 23.59 42.98
N PHE A 65 38.95 22.92 43.72
CA PHE A 65 39.32 21.88 44.69
C PHE A 65 38.13 21.33 45.51
N SER A 66 38.33 20.09 45.98
CA SER A 66 37.76 19.46 47.19
C SER A 66 36.41 18.70 47.10
N SER A 67 36.32 17.70 47.99
CA SER A 67 35.41 16.56 47.98
C SER A 67 34.82 16.32 49.36
N SER A 68 33.51 16.06 49.48
CA SER A 68 32.93 15.41 50.67
C SER A 68 31.51 14.87 50.42
N ASN A 69 31.33 13.56 50.59
CA ASN A 69 30.06 12.91 50.92
C ASN A 69 29.87 12.93 52.46
N PRO A 70 28.77 12.40 53.03
CA PRO A 70 27.36 12.66 52.73
C PRO A 70 26.57 13.03 54.02
N THR A 71 25.35 13.55 53.91
CA THR A 71 24.43 13.63 55.07
C THR A 71 23.01 13.27 54.70
N GLU A 72 22.42 12.36 55.48
CA GLU A 72 21.02 11.97 55.40
C GLU A 72 20.11 13.15 55.78
N GLY A 73 18.97 13.26 55.10
CA GLY A 73 18.00 14.34 55.31
C GLY A 73 16.60 13.88 54.93
N SER A 74 15.94 13.15 55.84
CA SER A 74 14.53 12.77 55.70
C SER A 74 13.66 14.02 55.54
N ASN A 75 12.89 14.10 54.45
CA ASN A 75 11.70 14.95 54.41
C ASN A 75 10.62 14.37 53.49
N SER A 76 9.50 13.99 54.11
CA SER A 76 8.33 13.47 53.44
C SER A 76 7.51 14.60 52.79
N ALA A 77 7.37 14.58 51.46
CA ALA A 77 6.41 15.42 50.74
C ALA A 77 5.51 14.56 49.85
N LYS A 78 4.21 14.53 50.17
CA LYS A 78 3.20 13.83 49.36
C LYS A 78 3.02 14.58 48.02
N SER A 79 3.31 13.93 46.90
CA SER A 79 2.84 14.41 45.58
C SER A 79 2.23 13.30 44.74
N ARG A 80 0.93 13.50 44.51
CA ARG A 80 -0.03 12.93 43.56
C ARG A 80 0.52 11.95 42.49
N THR A 81 -0.16 10.80 42.43
CA THR A 81 -0.09 9.81 41.36
C THR A 81 -0.22 10.42 39.96
N ALA A 82 0.84 10.31 39.16
CA ALA A 82 0.79 10.35 37.71
C ALA A 82 1.29 8.99 37.19
N ALA A 83 0.52 8.36 36.31
CA ALA A 83 0.87 7.06 35.74
C ALA A 83 1.98 7.20 34.68
N GLY A 84 3.23 7.30 35.14
CA GLY A 84 4.42 7.17 34.31
C GLY A 84 4.86 5.71 34.21
N ALA A 85 5.19 5.24 33.01
CA ALA A 85 5.68 3.87 32.81
C ALA A 85 6.96 3.63 33.63
N ALA A 86 6.93 2.62 34.51
CA ALA A 86 8.10 2.25 35.29
C ALA A 86 9.13 1.57 34.38
N SER A 87 10.34 2.14 34.30
CA SER A 87 11.48 1.45 33.71
C SER A 87 11.86 0.27 34.60
N ILE A 88 11.92 -0.92 34.02
CA ILE A 88 12.32 -2.12 34.74
C ILE A 88 13.85 -2.17 34.70
N SER A 89 14.49 -2.31 35.86
CA SER A 89 15.93 -2.51 35.94
C SER A 89 16.23 -3.99 36.16
N THR A 90 16.93 -4.60 35.20
CA THR A 90 17.50 -5.93 35.36
C THR A 90 18.99 -5.80 35.62
N THR A 91 19.51 -6.67 36.49
CA THR A 91 20.95 -6.72 36.79
C THR A 91 21.55 -7.87 36.00
N SER A 92 22.50 -7.58 35.11
CA SER A 92 23.23 -8.65 34.41
C SER A 92 24.10 -9.43 35.39
N GLN A 93 24.52 -10.66 35.01
CA GLN A 93 25.49 -11.43 35.82
C GLN A 93 26.83 -10.69 36.06
N SER A 94 27.12 -9.66 35.28
CA SER A 94 28.28 -8.77 35.42
C SER A 94 28.04 -7.56 36.34
N GLY A 95 26.90 -7.50 37.03
CA GLY A 95 26.56 -6.40 37.96
C GLY A 95 26.22 -5.07 37.28
N HIS A 96 26.12 -5.03 35.94
CA HIS A 96 25.70 -3.83 35.22
C HIS A 96 24.17 -3.71 35.28
N ARG A 97 23.68 -2.60 35.83
CA ARG A 97 22.25 -2.25 35.86
C ARG A 97 21.87 -1.67 34.50
N ILE A 98 21.13 -2.44 33.71
CA ILE A 98 20.59 -1.97 32.44
C ILE A 98 19.22 -1.37 32.75
N ALA A 99 19.08 -0.06 32.53
CA ALA A 99 17.78 0.61 32.56
C ALA A 99 17.06 0.28 31.25
N TYR A 100 15.91 -0.36 31.35
CA TYR A 100 15.17 -0.85 30.19
C TYR A 100 13.80 -0.17 30.10
N ASP A 101 13.51 0.47 28.96
CA ASP A 101 12.17 0.98 28.68
C ASP A 101 11.31 -0.17 28.15
N PRO A 102 10.17 -0.53 28.78
CA PRO A 102 9.32 -1.62 28.30
C PRO A 102 8.78 -1.44 26.88
N ARG A 103 8.94 -0.26 26.25
CA ARG A 103 8.64 -0.01 24.83
C ARG A 103 9.75 -0.45 23.88
N ASP A 104 10.98 -0.64 24.37
CA ASP A 104 12.12 -1.12 23.59
C ASP A 104 12.14 -2.65 23.44
N LEU A 105 11.16 -3.36 24.03
CA LEU A 105 10.90 -4.79 23.78
C LEU A 105 10.29 -4.98 22.39
N GLN A 106 11.13 -4.77 21.37
CA GLN A 106 11.00 -5.49 20.11
C GLN A 106 10.88 -6.97 20.44
N ASP A 107 9.84 -7.62 19.92
CA ASP A 107 9.66 -9.03 20.17
C ASP A 107 10.74 -9.80 19.43
N GLU A 108 11.64 -10.46 20.15
CA GLU A 108 12.62 -11.34 19.52
C GLU A 108 11.95 -12.40 18.63
N GLY A 109 10.69 -12.78 18.89
CA GLY A 109 9.90 -13.62 17.98
C GLY A 109 9.51 -12.89 16.69
N GLU A 110 8.96 -11.68 16.79
CA GLU A 110 8.51 -10.90 15.63
C GLU A 110 9.69 -10.45 14.74
N GLU A 111 10.85 -10.14 15.30
CA GLU A 111 12.05 -9.81 14.52
C GLU A 111 12.60 -11.02 13.75
N LYS A 112 12.38 -12.25 14.25
CA LYS A 112 12.75 -13.49 13.57
C LYS A 112 11.77 -13.83 12.45
N GLU A 113 10.48 -13.54 12.62
CA GLU A 113 9.43 -13.77 11.62
C GLU A 113 9.36 -12.71 10.49
N ASN A 114 9.70 -11.44 10.75
CA ASN A 114 9.55 -10.35 9.77
C ASN A 114 10.84 -10.05 8.98
N PRO A 115 10.77 -9.70 7.68
CA PRO A 115 11.95 -9.33 6.89
C PRO A 115 12.54 -7.99 7.36
N ARG A 116 13.85 -7.78 7.12
CA ARG A 116 14.58 -6.52 7.39
C ARG A 116 13.95 -5.31 6.70
N LEU A 117 13.38 -5.50 5.52
CA LEU A 117 12.73 -4.46 4.73
C LEU A 117 11.21 -4.61 4.79
N THR A 118 10.52 -3.50 5.03
CA THR A 118 9.07 -3.40 4.90
C THR A 118 8.64 -3.39 3.44
N LEU A 119 7.40 -3.78 3.16
CA LEU A 119 6.83 -3.74 1.82
C LEU A 119 6.95 -2.35 1.15
N MET A 120 6.85 -1.27 1.93
CA MET A 120 7.05 0.11 1.46
C MET A 120 8.48 0.36 0.97
N GLU A 121 9.48 -0.12 1.71
CA GLU A 121 10.90 0.04 1.38
C GLU A 121 11.28 -0.80 0.16
N GLU A 122 10.75 -2.03 0.05
CA GLU A 122 10.98 -2.89 -1.11
C GLU A 122 10.38 -2.29 -2.39
N CYS A 123 9.15 -1.76 -2.32
CA CYS A 123 8.52 -1.03 -3.42
C CYS A 123 9.32 0.23 -3.80
N LEU A 124 9.81 0.99 -2.82
CA LEU A 124 10.65 2.17 -3.07
C LEU A 124 11.98 1.80 -3.76
N LEU A 125 12.64 0.70 -3.34
CA LEU A 125 13.90 0.23 -3.92
C LEU A 125 13.77 -0.17 -5.40
N LEU A 126 12.62 -0.74 -5.81
CA LEU A 126 12.36 -1.07 -7.21
C LEU A 126 12.34 0.17 -8.11
N GLY A 127 11.79 1.30 -7.64
CA GLY A 127 11.76 2.55 -8.39
C GLY A 127 13.04 3.40 -8.30
N LEU A 128 13.97 3.11 -7.36
CA LEU A 128 15.16 3.93 -7.11
C LEU A 128 16.26 3.69 -8.13
N LYS A 129 16.90 4.77 -8.62
CA LYS A 129 18.10 4.69 -9.45
C LYS A 129 19.36 4.56 -8.60
N ASP A 130 20.13 3.49 -8.82
CA ASP A 130 21.22 3.04 -7.93
C ASP A 130 22.26 4.11 -7.63
N LYS A 131 22.79 4.76 -8.68
CA LYS A 131 23.84 5.78 -8.56
C LYS A 131 23.32 7.16 -8.21
N GLN A 132 22.03 7.41 -8.32
CA GLN A 132 21.44 8.73 -8.18
C GLN A 132 20.70 8.91 -6.85
N GLY A 133 20.18 7.84 -6.26
CA GLY A 133 19.46 7.90 -4.98
C GLY A 133 18.13 8.64 -5.02
N TYR A 134 17.55 8.76 -6.22
CA TYR A 134 16.21 9.27 -6.44
C TYR A 134 15.44 8.37 -7.42
N LEU A 135 14.11 8.40 -7.32
CA LEU A 135 13.21 7.64 -8.17
C LEU A 135 13.18 8.22 -9.58
N SER A 136 12.97 7.38 -10.60
CA SER A 136 12.77 7.86 -11.98
C SER A 136 11.70 8.96 -12.06
N PHE A 137 10.60 8.80 -11.32
CA PHE A 137 9.58 9.80 -11.07
C PHE A 137 8.90 9.48 -9.72
N TRP A 138 8.50 10.49 -8.94
CA TRP A 138 7.60 10.31 -7.79
C TRP A 138 6.27 10.94 -8.19
N ASN A 139 5.22 10.11 -8.22
CA ASN A 139 3.88 10.47 -8.63
C ASN A 139 2.87 10.03 -7.56
N ASP A 140 1.60 10.31 -7.82
CA ASP A 140 0.53 9.96 -6.91
C ASP A 140 0.28 8.44 -6.87
N ASN A 141 0.59 7.70 -7.95
CA ASN A 141 0.53 6.23 -7.97
C ASN A 141 1.46 5.56 -6.94
N ILE A 142 2.76 5.90 -6.92
CA ILE A 142 3.66 5.38 -5.87
C ILE A 142 3.28 5.93 -4.49
N SER A 143 2.87 7.20 -4.41
CA SER A 143 2.43 7.82 -3.15
C SER A 143 1.27 7.04 -2.51
N TYR A 144 0.20 6.80 -3.26
CA TYR A 144 -1.01 6.10 -2.83
C TYR A 144 -0.75 4.60 -2.61
N SER A 145 -0.02 3.94 -3.52
CA SER A 145 0.37 2.53 -3.37
C SER A 145 1.18 2.25 -2.11
N LEU A 146 2.05 3.19 -1.68
CA LEU A 146 2.79 3.05 -0.43
C LEU A 146 1.89 3.09 0.81
N ARG A 147 0.71 3.73 0.76
CA ARG A 147 -0.29 3.65 1.85
C ARG A 147 -1.01 2.29 1.84
N GLY A 148 -1.27 1.72 0.67
CA GLY A 148 -1.68 0.33 0.55
C GLY A 148 -0.65 -0.64 1.15
N CYS A 149 0.65 -0.44 0.84
CA CYS A 149 1.74 -1.22 1.42
C CYS A 149 1.77 -1.16 2.95
N ILE A 150 1.50 0.00 3.56
CA ILE A 150 1.42 0.18 5.02
C ILE A 150 0.31 -0.70 5.63
N LEU A 151 -0.89 -0.70 5.03
CA LEU A 151 -1.99 -1.52 5.53
C LEU A 151 -1.72 -3.02 5.35
N ILE A 152 -1.15 -3.42 4.21
CA ILE A 152 -0.76 -4.82 3.97
C ILE A 152 0.32 -5.27 4.95
N GLU A 153 1.35 -4.45 5.21
CA GLU A 153 2.41 -4.75 6.18
C GLU A 153 1.84 -4.86 7.61
N LEU A 154 0.87 -4.02 8.00
CA LEU A 154 0.16 -4.17 9.28
C LEU A 154 -0.67 -5.47 9.36
N CYS A 155 -1.28 -5.93 8.26
CA CYS A 155 -1.97 -7.22 8.20
C CYS A 155 -0.98 -8.38 8.38
N LEU A 156 0.15 -8.34 7.66
CA LEU A 156 1.21 -9.36 7.69
C LEU A 156 1.95 -9.40 9.04
N ARG A 157 2.04 -8.27 9.74
CA ARG A 157 2.50 -8.16 11.14
C ARG A 157 1.40 -8.46 12.16
N LYS A 158 0.28 -9.03 11.73
CA LYS A 158 -0.85 -9.49 12.57
C LYS A 158 -1.55 -8.38 13.39
N ARG A 159 -1.29 -7.09 13.09
CA ARG A 159 -1.81 -5.93 13.85
C ARG A 159 -3.26 -5.57 13.50
N ILE A 160 -3.69 -5.75 12.25
CA ILE A 160 -5.03 -5.39 11.78
C ILE A 160 -5.69 -6.53 10.99
N SER A 161 -7.02 -6.57 10.96
CA SER A 161 -7.80 -7.51 10.14
C SER A 161 -9.19 -6.96 9.81
N ILE A 162 -9.94 -7.63 8.93
CA ILE A 162 -11.38 -7.35 8.76
C ILE A 162 -12.13 -7.59 10.08
N SER A 163 -13.01 -6.65 10.42
CA SER A 163 -13.94 -6.70 11.53
C SER A 163 -14.93 -7.86 11.36
N ARG A 164 -14.92 -8.81 12.30
CA ARG A 164 -15.86 -9.96 12.31
C ARG A 164 -17.23 -9.63 12.92
N ASP A 165 -17.30 -8.52 13.64
CA ASP A 165 -18.44 -8.09 14.46
C ASP A 165 -19.62 -7.58 13.61
N THR A 166 -19.33 -7.12 12.39
CA THR A 166 -20.36 -6.79 11.40
C THR A 166 -21.02 -8.07 10.87
N SER A 167 -22.31 -8.23 11.16
CA SER A 167 -23.17 -9.28 10.58
C SER A 167 -23.17 -9.29 9.03
N ALA A 168 -22.76 -8.18 8.40
CA ALA A 168 -22.58 -8.03 6.97
C ALA A 168 -21.16 -8.35 6.43
N SER A 169 -20.12 -8.60 7.25
CA SER A 169 -18.80 -9.04 6.75
C SER A 169 -18.70 -10.57 6.71
N SER A 170 -19.21 -11.28 7.72
CA SER A 170 -19.02 -12.74 7.85
C SER A 170 -19.75 -13.60 6.80
N GLY A 171 -20.71 -13.07 6.03
CA GLY A 171 -21.47 -13.81 4.99
C GLY A 171 -22.30 -15.02 5.48
N ARG A 172 -22.25 -15.35 6.79
CA ARG A 172 -22.82 -16.57 7.39
C ARG A 172 -24.35 -16.67 7.31
N PHE A 173 -25.04 -15.55 7.10
CA PHE A 173 -26.47 -15.50 6.86
C PHE A 173 -26.76 -14.84 5.50
N ARG A 174 -27.13 -15.69 4.53
CA ARG A 174 -27.86 -15.36 3.29
C ARG A 174 -27.37 -14.12 2.51
N GLY A 175 -26.30 -14.26 1.74
CA GLY A 175 -26.04 -13.47 0.52
C GLY A 175 -25.79 -11.97 0.67
N ASN A 176 -25.87 -11.42 1.89
CA ASN A 176 -25.80 -9.98 2.15
C ASN A 176 -24.40 -9.54 2.62
N ALA A 177 -23.36 -10.22 2.13
CA ALA A 177 -21.98 -9.87 2.44
C ALA A 177 -21.62 -8.55 1.76
N LEU A 178 -21.05 -7.60 2.51
CA LEU A 178 -20.58 -6.34 1.95
C LEU A 178 -19.55 -6.59 0.83
N PRO A 179 -19.55 -5.75 -0.23
CA PRO A 179 -18.45 -5.69 -1.17
C PRO A 179 -17.11 -5.56 -0.44
N LEU A 180 -16.05 -6.15 -0.99
CA LEU A 180 -14.77 -6.29 -0.29
C LEU A 180 -14.19 -4.93 0.13
N GLN A 181 -14.36 -3.89 -0.68
CA GLN A 181 -13.93 -2.52 -0.42
C GLN A 181 -14.71 -1.80 0.70
N ASP A 182 -15.89 -2.29 1.08
CA ASP A 182 -16.76 -1.72 2.12
C ASP A 182 -16.57 -2.40 3.48
N ARG A 183 -15.79 -3.50 3.53
CA ARG A 183 -15.53 -4.24 4.77
C ARG A 183 -14.60 -3.43 5.67
N LEU A 184 -15.02 -3.25 6.91
CA LEU A 184 -14.31 -2.41 7.88
C LEU A 184 -13.11 -3.16 8.45
N ILE A 185 -11.99 -2.45 8.61
CA ILE A 185 -10.77 -2.95 9.26
C ILE A 185 -10.82 -2.60 10.76
N GLU A 186 -10.39 -3.53 11.60
CA GLU A 186 -10.16 -3.32 13.03
C GLU A 186 -8.71 -3.59 13.44
N VAL A 187 -8.29 -2.96 14.55
CA VAL A 187 -7.00 -3.22 15.18
C VAL A 187 -7.12 -4.44 16.10
N VAL A 188 -6.39 -5.51 15.77
CA VAL A 188 -6.34 -6.77 16.52
C VAL A 188 -5.29 -6.69 17.61
N ASP A 189 -4.11 -6.17 17.28
CA ASP A 189 -3.01 -5.96 18.20
C ASP A 189 -2.48 -4.55 18.07
N GLY A 190 -2.25 -3.92 19.22
CA GLY A 190 -1.78 -2.57 19.35
C GLY A 190 -0.27 -2.43 19.59
N LYS A 191 0.50 -3.51 19.65
CA LYS A 191 1.95 -3.46 19.88
C LYS A 191 2.64 -2.63 18.78
N MET A 192 3.55 -1.75 19.20
CA MET A 192 4.37 -0.98 18.25
C MET A 192 5.25 -1.94 17.44
N THR A 193 5.60 -1.54 16.23
CA THR A 193 6.33 -2.34 15.24
C THR A 193 7.79 -1.91 15.08
N GLY A 194 8.15 -0.74 15.63
CA GLY A 194 9.45 -0.09 15.44
C GLY A 194 9.54 0.73 14.14
N GLU A 195 8.61 0.51 13.20
CA GLU A 195 8.57 1.21 11.91
C GLU A 195 7.69 2.46 12.01
N VAL A 196 8.30 3.64 11.92
CA VAL A 196 7.65 4.91 12.30
C VAL A 196 6.33 5.19 11.55
N LEU A 197 6.23 4.77 10.27
CA LEU A 197 5.01 4.94 9.45
C LEU A 197 3.90 3.93 9.80
N LEU A 198 4.26 2.70 10.15
CA LEU A 198 3.32 1.68 10.61
C LEU A 198 2.76 2.09 11.99
N ASP A 199 3.62 2.58 12.88
CA ASP A 199 3.24 2.96 14.25
C ASP A 199 2.41 4.25 14.31
N GLU A 200 2.62 5.18 13.37
CA GLU A 200 1.77 6.37 13.21
C GLU A 200 0.38 5.97 12.71
N THR A 201 0.30 5.15 11.66
CA THR A 201 -0.96 4.60 11.15
C THR A 201 -1.70 3.80 12.23
N LEU A 202 -1.01 2.91 12.94
CA LEU A 202 -1.60 2.09 13.99
C LEU A 202 -2.13 2.92 15.18
N LYS A 203 -1.50 4.06 15.50
CA LYS A 203 -2.02 5.02 16.48
C LYS A 203 -3.31 5.68 15.99
N LEU A 204 -3.33 6.16 14.74
CA LEU A 204 -4.54 6.75 14.13
C LEU A 204 -5.69 5.73 14.11
N MET A 205 -5.43 4.49 13.71
CA MET A 205 -6.44 3.42 13.66
C MET A 205 -7.05 3.11 15.02
N LYS A 206 -6.25 3.10 16.10
CA LYS A 206 -6.76 2.89 17.47
C LYS A 206 -7.64 4.02 17.99
N SER A 207 -7.35 5.27 17.62
CA SER A 207 -8.11 6.44 18.07
C SER A 207 -9.31 6.77 17.18
N SER A 208 -9.62 5.91 16.21
CA SER A 208 -10.64 6.13 15.19
C SER A 208 -11.76 5.09 15.26
N GLU A 209 -12.87 5.41 14.63
CA GLU A 209 -13.86 4.39 14.25
C GLU A 209 -13.29 3.40 13.23
N ARG A 210 -13.86 2.18 13.20
CA ARG A 210 -13.55 1.17 12.19
C ARG A 210 -13.95 1.71 10.80
N MET A 211 -13.03 1.72 9.85
CA MET A 211 -13.19 2.23 8.48
C MET A 211 -12.71 1.20 7.46
N SER A 212 -13.14 1.30 6.21
CA SER A 212 -12.77 0.35 5.16
C SER A 212 -11.35 0.58 4.63
N ALA A 213 -10.83 -0.39 3.86
CA ALA A 213 -9.51 -0.30 3.24
C ALA A 213 -9.36 0.97 2.38
N SER A 214 -10.34 1.28 1.52
CA SER A 214 -10.32 2.48 0.67
C SER A 214 -10.20 3.75 1.51
N GLN A 215 -11.10 3.90 2.50
CA GLN A 215 -11.12 5.06 3.39
C GLN A 215 -9.78 5.26 4.10
N TRP A 216 -9.13 4.19 4.57
CA TRP A 216 -7.81 4.30 5.18
C TRP A 216 -6.73 4.76 4.18
N VAL A 217 -6.68 4.20 2.96
CA VAL A 217 -5.69 4.62 1.96
C VAL A 217 -5.91 6.08 1.55
N ASP A 218 -7.16 6.51 1.36
CA ASP A 218 -7.53 7.89 1.01
C ASP A 218 -7.11 8.88 2.11
N LEU A 219 -7.44 8.57 3.37
CA LEU A 219 -7.09 9.40 4.54
C LEU A 219 -5.56 9.53 4.74
N LEU A 220 -4.83 8.42 4.61
CA LEU A 220 -3.37 8.39 4.80
C LEU A 220 -2.60 9.03 3.63
N SER A 221 -3.23 9.12 2.45
CA SER A 221 -2.67 9.76 1.24
C SER A 221 -2.99 11.25 1.19
N GLY A 222 -4.18 11.65 1.68
CA GLY A 222 -4.68 13.02 1.66
C GLY A 222 -5.78 13.28 0.63
N GLU A 223 -6.27 12.25 -0.07
CA GLU A 223 -7.30 12.31 -1.12
C GLU A 223 -8.73 12.52 -0.56
N THR A 224 -8.85 12.69 0.76
CA THR A 224 -10.12 12.80 1.47
C THR A 224 -10.62 14.25 1.55
N TRP A 225 -11.92 14.43 1.32
CA TRP A 225 -12.61 15.71 1.60
C TRP A 225 -13.08 15.84 3.06
N ASN A 226 -12.80 14.86 3.93
CA ASN A 226 -13.23 14.89 5.33
C ASN A 226 -12.34 15.83 6.17
N VAL A 227 -12.78 17.09 6.31
CA VAL A 227 -12.11 18.15 7.11
C VAL A 227 -11.78 17.70 8.55
N THR A 228 -12.61 16.87 9.18
CA THR A 228 -12.35 16.40 10.56
C THR A 228 -11.17 15.43 10.67
N LYS A 229 -10.79 14.79 9.55
CA LYS A 229 -9.71 13.80 9.46
C LYS A 229 -8.53 14.28 8.60
N ILE A 230 -8.46 15.58 8.28
CA ILE A 230 -7.37 16.18 7.48
C ILE A 230 -5.97 15.95 8.10
N GLY A 231 -5.89 15.71 9.41
CA GLY A 231 -4.66 15.39 10.12
C GLY A 231 -4.15 13.94 9.94
N TYR A 232 -4.86 13.09 9.20
CA TYR A 232 -4.53 11.66 9.04
C TYR A 232 -3.53 11.41 7.91
N GLN A 233 -3.31 12.40 7.03
CA GLN A 233 -2.35 12.30 5.93
C GLN A 233 -0.93 12.08 6.48
N LEU A 234 -0.30 10.98 6.07
CA LEU A 234 1.10 10.71 6.40
C LEU A 234 2.01 11.67 5.63
N LYS A 235 2.80 12.45 6.37
CA LYS A 235 3.71 13.47 5.82
C LYS A 235 5.14 12.94 5.72
N GLN A 236 5.86 13.46 4.72
CA GLN A 236 7.28 13.18 4.48
C GLN A 236 7.58 11.67 4.32
N VAL A 237 6.66 10.92 3.69
CA VAL A 237 6.75 9.45 3.55
C VAL A 237 8.02 9.04 2.81
N ARG A 238 8.34 9.72 1.70
CA ARG A 238 9.54 9.46 0.89
C ARG A 238 10.82 9.66 1.71
N GLU A 239 10.91 10.76 2.44
CA GLU A 239 12.07 11.15 3.24
C GLU A 239 12.27 10.19 4.42
N ARG A 240 11.16 9.77 5.05
CA ARG A 240 11.16 8.82 6.17
C ARG A 240 11.53 7.41 5.73
N LEU A 241 11.05 6.94 4.58
CA LEU A 241 11.46 5.65 3.99
C LEU A 241 12.94 5.69 3.55
N ALA A 242 13.39 6.79 2.93
CA ALA A 242 14.80 6.97 2.59
C ALA A 242 15.69 6.96 3.84
N LYS A 243 15.27 7.61 4.94
CA LYS A 243 15.95 7.53 6.23
C LYS A 243 15.98 6.11 6.79
N GLY A 244 14.85 5.38 6.79
CA GLY A 244 14.80 3.98 7.22
C GLY A 244 15.79 3.10 6.46
N LEU A 245 15.86 3.25 5.14
CA LEU A 245 16.82 2.55 4.29
C LEU A 245 18.29 2.95 4.53
N VAL A 246 18.56 4.20 4.93
CA VAL A 246 19.91 4.64 5.36
C VAL A 246 20.28 4.06 6.71
N ASP A 247 19.36 4.10 7.69
CA ASP A 247 19.58 3.54 9.03
C ASP A 247 19.77 2.01 8.97
N LYS A 248 19.11 1.34 8.01
CA LYS A 248 19.29 -0.09 7.67
C LYS A 248 20.52 -0.38 6.79
N GLY A 249 21.32 0.62 6.43
CA GLY A 249 22.55 0.48 5.63
C GLY A 249 22.36 0.10 4.16
N ILE A 250 21.14 0.17 3.63
CA ILE A 250 20.83 -0.14 2.22
C ILE A 250 21.24 1.02 1.32
N LEU A 251 20.91 2.24 1.74
CA LEU A 251 21.32 3.48 1.10
C LEU A 251 22.43 4.13 1.94
N ARG A 252 23.23 4.99 1.31
CA ARG A 252 24.17 5.88 1.99
C ARG A 252 23.79 7.33 1.72
N THR A 253 24.08 8.24 2.64
CA THR A 253 23.90 9.68 2.39
C THR A 253 25.12 10.26 1.68
N GLU A 254 24.94 10.72 0.45
CA GLU A 254 25.93 11.49 -0.32
C GLU A 254 25.51 12.95 -0.40
N LYS A 255 26.41 13.86 -0.01
CA LYS A 255 26.26 15.29 -0.25
C LYS A 255 26.68 15.60 -1.70
N ARG A 256 25.76 16.06 -2.54
CA ARG A 256 26.05 16.54 -3.90
C ARG A 256 26.04 18.06 -3.93
N ASN A 257 27.18 18.63 -4.29
CA ASN A 257 27.34 20.08 -4.39
C ASN A 257 26.89 20.51 -5.79
N PHE A 258 25.87 21.37 -5.87
CA PHE A 258 25.47 22.08 -7.07
C PHE A 258 26.04 23.51 -7.01
N LEU A 259 26.05 24.22 -8.13
CA LEU A 259 26.67 25.55 -8.25
C LEU A 259 26.18 26.58 -7.21
N LEU A 260 24.93 26.42 -6.72
CA LEU A 260 24.25 27.38 -5.84
C LEU A 260 23.77 26.79 -4.50
N PHE A 261 23.83 25.47 -4.31
CA PHE A 261 23.33 24.78 -3.12
C PHE A 261 23.86 23.35 -3.03
N ASP A 262 23.78 22.76 -1.84
CA ASP A 262 24.10 21.35 -1.64
C ASP A 262 22.82 20.53 -1.46
N MET A 263 22.77 19.33 -2.04
CA MET A 263 21.64 18.42 -1.94
C MET A 263 22.07 17.09 -1.32
N ALA A 264 21.36 16.65 -0.28
CA ALA A 264 21.48 15.28 0.21
C ALA A 264 20.86 14.31 -0.81
N THR A 265 21.61 13.28 -1.18
CA THR A 265 21.18 12.20 -2.07
C THR A 265 21.42 10.85 -1.40
N HIS A 266 20.60 9.86 -1.73
CA HIS A 266 20.60 8.57 -1.03
C HIS A 266 20.85 7.39 -1.99
N PRO A 267 22.01 7.31 -2.67
CA PRO A 267 22.32 6.22 -3.57
C PRO A 267 22.43 4.87 -2.86
N VAL A 268 22.22 3.80 -3.63
CA VAL A 268 22.27 2.41 -3.15
C VAL A 268 23.71 2.06 -2.76
N SER A 269 23.86 1.58 -1.53
CA SER A 269 25.11 1.09 -0.95
C SER A 269 25.15 -0.43 -0.91
N ASP A 270 24.04 -1.08 -0.58
CA ASP A 270 23.87 -2.53 -0.64
C ASP A 270 23.07 -2.91 -1.90
N SER A 271 23.77 -3.09 -3.02
CA SER A 271 23.15 -3.59 -4.26
C SER A 271 22.57 -5.00 -4.08
N SER A 272 23.15 -5.82 -3.20
CA SER A 272 22.74 -7.22 -3.04
C SER A 272 21.32 -7.36 -2.46
N ALA A 273 20.91 -6.41 -1.61
CA ALA A 273 19.56 -6.30 -1.11
C ALA A 273 18.57 -5.90 -2.23
N LYS A 274 18.92 -4.91 -3.07
CA LYS A 274 18.07 -4.55 -4.23
C LYS A 274 17.97 -5.71 -5.23
N ASP A 275 19.07 -6.41 -5.50
CA ASP A 275 19.10 -7.59 -6.36
C ASP A 275 18.27 -8.75 -5.77
N ALA A 276 18.14 -8.86 -4.45
CA ALA A 276 17.23 -9.81 -3.82
C ALA A 276 15.76 -9.45 -4.07
N VAL A 277 15.37 -8.19 -3.87
CA VAL A 277 14.01 -7.68 -4.19
C VAL A 277 13.67 -7.94 -5.66
N LEU A 278 14.58 -7.60 -6.58
CA LEU A 278 14.45 -7.86 -8.02
C LEU A 278 14.28 -9.36 -8.32
N ARG A 279 15.12 -10.22 -7.75
CA ARG A 279 15.03 -11.68 -7.96
C ARG A 279 13.71 -12.27 -7.46
N ARG A 280 13.14 -11.78 -6.34
CA ARG A 280 11.83 -12.25 -5.87
C ARG A 280 10.71 -11.89 -6.85
N VAL A 281 10.67 -10.63 -7.32
CA VAL A 281 9.70 -10.18 -8.35
C VAL A 281 9.84 -11.01 -9.63
N LEU A 282 11.08 -11.15 -10.15
CA LEU A 282 11.34 -11.91 -11.37
C LEU A 282 11.04 -13.41 -11.21
N SER A 283 11.24 -13.99 -10.03
CA SER A 283 10.91 -15.41 -9.79
C SER A 283 9.42 -15.72 -10.01
N LEU A 284 8.54 -14.76 -9.75
CA LEU A 284 7.10 -14.91 -10.00
C LEU A 284 6.74 -14.74 -11.49
N LEU A 285 7.48 -13.93 -12.24
CA LEU A 285 7.14 -13.52 -13.61
C LEU A 285 7.89 -14.24 -14.73
N THR A 286 9.17 -14.56 -14.53
CA THR A 286 10.05 -15.04 -15.61
C THR A 286 10.68 -16.41 -15.35
N SER A 287 10.41 -17.03 -14.19
CA SER A 287 10.84 -18.41 -13.89
C SER A 287 10.39 -19.38 -14.99
N SER A 288 11.31 -20.12 -15.59
CA SER A 288 11.00 -21.17 -16.56
C SER A 288 10.24 -22.36 -15.94
N THR A 289 10.11 -22.41 -14.61
CA THR A 289 9.34 -23.43 -13.89
C THR A 289 8.10 -22.80 -13.25
N PRO A 290 6.89 -23.35 -13.45
CA PRO A 290 5.64 -22.79 -12.92
C PRO A 290 5.42 -23.03 -11.41
N THR A 291 6.35 -23.71 -10.74
CA THR A 291 6.31 -24.06 -9.32
C THR A 291 6.95 -23.01 -8.45
N LEU A 292 6.31 -22.65 -7.33
CA LEU A 292 6.87 -21.73 -6.34
C LEU A 292 7.43 -22.48 -5.14
N HIS A 293 8.74 -22.34 -4.89
CA HIS A 293 9.37 -22.88 -3.68
C HIS A 293 9.49 -21.77 -2.63
N ALA A 294 8.69 -21.83 -1.56
CA ALA A 294 8.61 -20.75 -0.57
C ALA A 294 9.99 -20.43 0.08
N SER A 295 10.86 -21.42 0.32
CA SER A 295 12.22 -21.18 0.86
C SER A 295 13.25 -20.66 -0.16
N ALA A 296 12.85 -20.42 -1.42
CA ALA A 296 13.61 -19.61 -2.35
C ALA A 296 13.32 -18.10 -2.19
N LEU A 297 12.13 -17.76 -1.67
CA LEU A 297 11.77 -16.39 -1.30
C LEU A 297 12.49 -16.03 0.01
N TYR A 298 12.98 -14.79 0.11
CA TYR A 298 13.70 -14.26 1.27
C TYR A 298 14.93 -15.07 1.74
N ARG A 299 15.55 -15.86 0.85
CA ARG A 299 16.73 -16.70 1.16
C ARG A 299 17.89 -15.91 1.74
N GLU A 300 18.06 -14.67 1.30
CA GLU A 300 19.07 -13.70 1.75
C GLU A 300 18.96 -13.33 3.23
N GLU A 301 17.75 -13.38 3.82
CA GLU A 301 17.50 -13.02 5.22
C GLU A 301 18.04 -14.08 6.21
N ARG A 302 18.36 -15.29 5.72
CA ARG A 302 18.88 -16.44 6.50
C ARG A 302 18.03 -16.84 7.73
N LYS A 303 16.76 -16.44 7.77
CA LYS A 303 15.77 -16.74 8.81
C LYS A 303 14.44 -17.14 8.18
N ASN A 304 13.55 -17.74 8.97
CA ASN A 304 12.25 -18.19 8.47
C ASN A 304 11.25 -17.03 8.45
N ILE A 305 11.00 -16.44 7.28
CA ILE A 305 10.08 -15.32 7.11
C ILE A 305 8.63 -15.79 7.09
N ALA A 306 7.82 -15.24 8.00
CA ALA A 306 6.38 -15.47 8.02
C ALA A 306 5.71 -14.86 6.79
N PHE A 307 4.81 -15.63 6.19
CA PHE A 307 4.01 -15.25 5.01
C PHE A 307 4.84 -14.87 3.78
N ALA A 308 5.94 -15.59 3.52
CA ALA A 308 6.91 -15.27 2.46
C ALA A 308 6.29 -15.23 1.04
N ALA A 309 5.32 -16.10 0.72
CA ALA A 309 4.64 -16.09 -0.57
C ALA A 309 3.65 -14.92 -0.67
N THR A 310 2.90 -14.67 0.39
CA THR A 310 1.94 -13.55 0.49
C THR A 310 2.66 -12.19 0.43
N ARG A 311 3.83 -12.06 1.06
CA ARG A 311 4.72 -10.89 0.96
C ARG A 311 5.21 -10.66 -0.46
N SER A 312 5.65 -11.72 -1.14
CA SER A 312 6.17 -11.63 -2.51
C SER A 312 5.06 -11.31 -3.53
N LEU A 313 3.85 -11.88 -3.36
CA LEU A 313 2.63 -11.50 -4.08
C LEU A 313 2.30 -10.02 -3.85
N SER A 314 2.28 -9.58 -2.59
CA SER A 314 1.95 -8.20 -2.24
C SER A 314 2.94 -7.21 -2.83
N LEU A 315 4.25 -7.53 -2.81
CA LEU A 315 5.30 -6.73 -3.44
C LEU A 315 5.07 -6.61 -4.94
N LEU A 316 4.78 -7.73 -5.61
CA LEU A 316 4.50 -7.77 -7.03
C LEU A 316 3.33 -6.84 -7.39
N CYS A 317 2.16 -7.06 -6.78
CA CYS A 317 0.96 -6.27 -7.02
C CYS A 317 1.14 -4.78 -6.67
N CYS A 318 1.73 -4.45 -5.52
CA CYS A 318 1.94 -3.06 -5.13
C CYS A 318 2.97 -2.36 -6.04
N SER A 319 4.00 -3.07 -6.53
CA SER A 319 4.99 -2.51 -7.45
C SER A 319 4.42 -2.23 -8.85
N PHE A 320 3.39 -2.99 -9.25
CA PHE A 320 2.61 -2.78 -10.47
C PHE A 320 1.72 -1.55 -10.33
N SER A 321 0.82 -1.48 -9.34
CA SER A 321 -0.03 -0.30 -9.08
C SER A 321 0.76 0.99 -8.83
N ALA A 322 1.98 0.89 -8.28
CA ALA A 322 2.89 2.02 -8.09
C ALA A 322 3.58 2.51 -9.38
N ASN A 323 3.40 1.82 -10.52
CA ASN A 323 4.13 2.02 -11.77
C ASN A 323 5.67 2.00 -11.61
N VAL A 324 6.19 1.16 -10.71
CA VAL A 324 7.65 0.96 -10.52
C VAL A 324 8.15 -0.39 -11.02
N LEU A 325 7.26 -1.36 -11.27
CA LEU A 325 7.60 -2.70 -11.76
C LEU A 325 8.40 -2.69 -13.07
N GLU A 326 8.14 -1.74 -13.98
CA GLU A 326 8.84 -1.64 -15.27
C GLU A 326 10.37 -1.58 -15.11
N ASN A 327 10.86 -0.90 -14.07
CA ASN A 327 12.30 -0.79 -13.78
C ASN A 327 12.94 -2.17 -13.52
N ALA A 328 12.19 -3.15 -12.99
CA ALA A 328 12.66 -4.52 -12.81
C ALA A 328 12.67 -5.31 -14.13
N LEU A 329 11.73 -5.02 -15.03
CA LEU A 329 11.53 -5.69 -16.32
C LEU A 329 12.30 -5.04 -17.48
N ALA A 330 13.08 -4.00 -17.21
CA ALA A 330 13.82 -3.24 -18.22
C ALA A 330 14.84 -4.07 -19.02
N HIS A 331 15.35 -5.17 -18.45
CA HIS A 331 16.31 -6.08 -19.08
C HIS A 331 15.66 -7.17 -19.96
N LEU A 332 14.33 -7.30 -19.94
CA LEU A 332 13.58 -8.26 -20.77
C LEU A 332 13.34 -7.70 -22.18
N SER A 333 13.06 -8.59 -23.13
CA SER A 333 12.53 -8.20 -24.44
C SER A 333 11.15 -7.54 -24.32
N TYR A 334 10.72 -6.84 -25.36
CA TYR A 334 9.41 -6.19 -25.40
C TYR A 334 8.27 -7.20 -25.16
N ASP A 335 8.25 -8.31 -25.90
CA ASP A 335 7.20 -9.34 -25.80
C ASP A 335 7.17 -10.01 -24.40
N ALA A 336 8.35 -10.27 -23.81
CA ALA A 336 8.45 -10.85 -22.47
C ALA A 336 8.00 -9.86 -21.38
N ARG A 337 8.17 -8.55 -21.59
CA ARG A 337 7.69 -7.50 -20.69
C ARG A 337 6.17 -7.37 -20.77
N GLU A 338 5.59 -7.40 -21.96
CA GLU A 338 4.14 -7.34 -22.18
C GLU A 338 3.46 -8.57 -21.55
N ALA A 339 3.99 -9.78 -21.80
CA ALA A 339 3.50 -11.00 -21.17
C ALA A 339 3.62 -10.97 -19.63
N ALA A 340 4.70 -10.40 -19.10
CA ALA A 340 4.87 -10.21 -17.67
C ALA A 340 3.86 -9.22 -17.08
N PHE A 341 3.54 -8.12 -17.77
CA PHE A 341 2.51 -7.17 -17.31
C PHE A 341 1.10 -7.77 -17.33
N GLN A 342 0.68 -8.41 -18.42
CA GLN A 342 -0.61 -9.09 -18.49
C GLN A 342 -0.75 -10.13 -17.37
N LYS A 343 0.33 -10.85 -17.07
CA LYS A 343 0.36 -11.82 -15.98
C LYS A 343 0.20 -11.18 -14.59
N VAL A 344 0.76 -9.99 -14.34
CA VAL A 344 0.53 -9.28 -13.07
C VAL A 344 -0.88 -8.76 -12.96
N ASP A 345 -1.47 -8.28 -14.06
CA ASP A 345 -2.89 -7.87 -14.08
C ASP A 345 -3.81 -9.06 -13.76
N ASP A 346 -3.58 -10.22 -14.39
CA ASP A 346 -4.32 -11.47 -14.11
C ASP A 346 -4.17 -11.90 -12.64
N ILE A 347 -2.94 -11.85 -12.09
CA ILE A 347 -2.66 -12.16 -10.68
C ILE A 347 -3.35 -11.14 -9.76
N LEU A 348 -3.24 -9.85 -10.03
CA LEU A 348 -3.87 -8.81 -9.22
C LEU A 348 -5.39 -8.99 -9.21
N SER A 349 -6.01 -9.23 -10.36
CA SER A 349 -7.44 -9.53 -10.53
C SER A 349 -7.89 -10.79 -9.77
N ASP A 350 -7.07 -11.85 -9.77
CA ASP A 350 -7.40 -13.07 -9.01
C ASP A 350 -7.22 -12.93 -7.49
N PHE A 351 -6.25 -12.13 -7.02
CA PHE A 351 -5.97 -11.97 -5.58
C PHE A 351 -6.61 -10.72 -4.93
N SER A 352 -7.20 -9.80 -5.72
CA SER A 352 -7.98 -8.64 -5.24
C SER A 352 -9.44 -8.95 -4.90
N GLN A 353 -9.75 -10.22 -4.63
CA GLN A 353 -11.09 -10.70 -4.29
C GLN A 353 -11.02 -11.72 -3.15
N TRP A 354 -12.16 -11.97 -2.50
CA TRP A 354 -12.26 -12.90 -1.38
C TRP A 354 -13.39 -13.91 -1.57
N PRO A 355 -13.12 -15.23 -1.51
CA PRO A 355 -11.81 -15.92 -1.38
C PRO A 355 -10.81 -15.57 -2.50
N MET A 356 -9.51 -15.51 -2.21
CA MET A 356 -8.49 -15.17 -3.24
C MET A 356 -8.29 -16.33 -4.23
N ALA A 357 -7.95 -15.98 -5.47
CA ALA A 357 -7.70 -16.87 -6.59
C ALA A 357 -8.81 -17.94 -6.77
N PRO A 358 -10.10 -17.56 -6.84
CA PRO A 358 -11.21 -18.52 -6.88
C PRO A 358 -11.17 -19.42 -8.12
N ARG A 359 -10.62 -18.90 -9.23
CA ARG A 359 -10.43 -19.63 -10.50
C ARG A 359 -9.28 -20.64 -10.48
N SER A 360 -8.40 -20.60 -9.48
CA SER A 360 -7.27 -21.52 -9.37
C SER A 360 -7.66 -22.96 -9.01
N GLY A 361 -8.88 -23.21 -8.54
CA GLY A 361 -9.27 -24.49 -7.94
C GLY A 361 -8.79 -24.72 -6.51
N ILE A 362 -7.84 -23.91 -6.01
CA ILE A 362 -7.41 -23.88 -4.60
C ILE A 362 -7.57 -22.45 -4.07
N ALA A 363 -8.82 -22.01 -3.92
CA ALA A 363 -9.13 -20.69 -3.39
C ALA A 363 -8.59 -20.50 -1.96
N VAL A 364 -7.96 -19.36 -1.68
CA VAL A 364 -7.46 -18.98 -0.34
C VAL A 364 -8.60 -18.40 0.49
N GLY A 365 -8.80 -18.89 1.71
CA GLY A 365 -9.94 -18.51 2.55
C GLY A 365 -11.21 -19.33 2.32
N SER A 366 -11.18 -20.31 1.40
CA SER A 366 -12.22 -21.34 1.30
C SER A 366 -11.91 -22.52 2.23
N GLY A 367 -12.70 -22.65 3.30
CA GLY A 367 -12.63 -23.79 4.23
C GLY A 367 -12.82 -25.15 3.53
N PRO A 368 -12.41 -26.28 4.17
CA PRO A 368 -12.35 -27.59 3.53
C PRO A 368 -13.67 -28.06 2.88
N SER A 369 -14.81 -27.63 3.42
CA SER A 369 -16.15 -27.97 2.93
C SER A 369 -16.54 -27.28 1.61
N ASN A 370 -15.90 -26.16 1.25
CA ASN A 370 -16.33 -25.35 0.10
C ASN A 370 -15.61 -25.71 -1.20
N ALA A 371 -14.61 -26.58 -1.17
CA ALA A 371 -13.92 -27.06 -2.37
C ALA A 371 -14.86 -27.79 -3.36
N ALA A 372 -15.98 -28.34 -2.87
CA ALA A 372 -16.99 -28.99 -3.71
C ALA A 372 -18.03 -28.04 -4.33
N ALA A 373 -18.16 -26.80 -3.84
CA ALA A 373 -19.23 -25.88 -4.26
C ALA A 373 -18.85 -24.99 -5.47
N GLY A 374 -17.55 -24.83 -5.75
CA GLY A 374 -17.05 -23.98 -6.84
C GLY A 374 -17.28 -24.52 -8.26
N ALA A 375 -17.59 -25.81 -8.40
CA ALA A 375 -17.79 -26.46 -9.71
C ALA A 375 -19.24 -26.34 -10.26
N GLY A 376 -20.14 -25.67 -9.54
CA GLY A 376 -21.60 -25.80 -9.74
C GLY A 376 -22.39 -24.54 -10.07
N ALA A 377 -21.76 -23.38 -10.32
CA ALA A 377 -22.47 -22.12 -10.52
C ALA A 377 -21.95 -21.34 -11.74
N GLY A 378 -22.66 -21.43 -12.87
CA GLY A 378 -22.54 -20.45 -13.96
C GLY A 378 -22.30 -20.95 -15.38
N GLN A 379 -22.31 -22.26 -15.67
CA GLN A 379 -22.19 -22.74 -17.06
C GLN A 379 -23.52 -22.55 -17.83
N LYS A 380 -23.83 -21.29 -18.20
CA LYS A 380 -24.76 -21.01 -19.31
C LYS A 380 -24.05 -21.38 -20.60
N THR A 381 -24.48 -22.46 -21.24
CA THR A 381 -24.08 -22.84 -22.60
C THR A 381 -24.65 -21.84 -23.61
N GLY A 382 -23.97 -20.71 -23.77
CA GLY A 382 -24.14 -19.83 -24.93
C GLY A 382 -23.42 -20.45 -26.13
N ILE A 383 -24.17 -20.90 -27.13
CA ILE A 383 -23.61 -21.27 -28.44
C ILE A 383 -23.39 -19.97 -29.20
N GLY A 384 -22.14 -19.51 -29.27
CA GLY A 384 -21.78 -18.33 -30.05
C GLY A 384 -20.46 -17.69 -29.60
N GLU A 385 -19.64 -17.36 -30.60
CA GLU A 385 -18.38 -16.60 -30.53
C GLU A 385 -17.12 -17.40 -30.12
N GLY A 386 -16.17 -17.42 -31.05
CA GLY A 386 -15.00 -18.30 -31.01
C GLY A 386 -13.90 -17.77 -30.11
N SER A 387 -13.88 -18.21 -28.85
CA SER A 387 -12.65 -18.19 -28.04
C SER A 387 -11.63 -19.11 -28.71
N ILE A 388 -10.68 -18.50 -29.44
CA ILE A 388 -9.52 -19.20 -29.97
C ILE A 388 -8.72 -19.70 -28.77
N SER A 389 -8.78 -21.01 -28.49
CA SER A 389 -7.85 -21.68 -27.61
C SER A 389 -6.44 -21.55 -28.18
N ARG A 390 -5.75 -20.46 -27.83
CA ARG A 390 -4.32 -20.32 -28.08
C ARG A 390 -3.61 -21.32 -27.17
N ASN A 391 -3.36 -22.51 -27.71
CA ASN A 391 -2.32 -23.41 -27.19
C ASN A 391 -0.97 -22.72 -27.38
N ASN A 392 -0.65 -21.80 -26.48
CA ASN A 392 0.58 -21.04 -26.48
C ASN A 392 1.58 -21.73 -25.54
N GLU A 393 2.07 -22.90 -25.95
CA GLU A 393 3.03 -23.70 -25.17
C GLU A 393 4.39 -22.99 -25.01
N GLU A 394 4.64 -21.91 -25.74
CA GLU A 394 5.79 -21.01 -25.59
C GLU A 394 5.54 -19.84 -24.60
N GLY A 395 4.32 -19.66 -24.08
CA GLY A 395 3.87 -18.40 -23.47
C GLY A 395 3.80 -18.30 -21.95
N ASN A 396 3.93 -19.40 -21.18
CA ASN A 396 3.62 -19.40 -19.74
C ASN A 396 4.87 -19.31 -18.84
N LEU A 397 5.66 -18.25 -19.01
CA LEU A 397 6.79 -17.93 -18.15
C LEU A 397 6.31 -17.48 -16.75
N GLY A 398 7.07 -17.82 -15.71
CA GLY A 398 6.82 -17.50 -14.31
C GLY A 398 5.95 -18.52 -13.56
N VAL A 399 5.70 -18.27 -12.28
CA VAL A 399 4.88 -19.11 -11.40
C VAL A 399 3.42 -19.15 -11.84
N SER A 400 2.78 -20.31 -11.79
CA SER A 400 1.35 -20.44 -12.10
C SER A 400 0.46 -19.89 -10.97
N THR A 401 -0.71 -19.33 -11.32
CA THR A 401 -1.69 -18.84 -10.32
C THR A 401 -2.11 -19.94 -9.34
N PHE A 402 -2.16 -21.20 -9.78
CA PHE A 402 -2.39 -22.37 -8.92
C PHE A 402 -1.31 -22.56 -7.86
N GLU A 403 -0.03 -22.60 -8.23
CA GLU A 403 1.07 -22.77 -7.28
C GLU A 403 1.23 -21.54 -6.37
N LEU A 404 0.94 -20.33 -6.87
CA LEU A 404 0.90 -19.12 -6.05
C LEU A 404 -0.25 -19.17 -5.01
N ALA A 405 -1.46 -19.54 -5.43
CA ALA A 405 -2.61 -19.67 -4.53
C ALA A 405 -2.40 -20.77 -3.48
N LYS A 406 -1.81 -21.90 -3.87
CA LYS A 406 -1.38 -22.99 -2.97
C LYS A 406 -0.33 -22.52 -1.96
N ALA A 407 0.66 -21.72 -2.38
CA ALA A 407 1.67 -21.17 -1.47
C ALA A 407 1.07 -20.15 -0.49
N VAL A 408 0.23 -19.23 -0.96
CA VAL A 408 -0.50 -18.25 -0.11
C VAL A 408 -1.49 -18.94 0.83
N ARG A 409 -2.11 -20.05 0.41
CA ARG A 409 -2.94 -20.90 1.28
C ARG A 409 -2.11 -21.63 2.34
N ASN A 410 -0.89 -22.06 2.03
CA ASN A 410 0.02 -22.61 3.02
C ASN A 410 0.50 -21.53 4.01
N ASP A 411 0.77 -20.30 3.55
CA ASP A 411 1.04 -19.17 4.42
C ASP A 411 -0.12 -18.91 5.40
N LEU A 412 -1.37 -18.95 4.93
CA LEU A 412 -2.56 -18.84 5.77
C LEU A 412 -2.65 -19.97 6.81
N ILE A 413 -2.59 -21.23 6.38
CA ILE A 413 -2.83 -22.40 7.25
C ILE A 413 -1.65 -22.66 8.20
N SER A 414 -0.42 -22.67 7.67
CA SER A 414 0.78 -23.12 8.37
C SER A 414 1.56 -21.95 9.01
N GLY A 415 1.43 -20.73 8.50
CA GLY A 415 2.08 -19.53 9.04
C GLY A 415 1.37 -18.89 10.24
N GLY A 416 0.30 -19.52 10.75
CA GLY A 416 -0.55 -18.93 11.79
C GLY A 416 -1.30 -17.68 11.30
N GLY A 417 -1.68 -17.67 10.02
CA GLY A 417 -2.45 -16.59 9.42
C GLY A 417 -3.92 -16.65 9.82
N ASN A 418 -4.55 -15.50 9.97
CA ASN A 418 -5.99 -15.41 10.19
C ASN A 418 -6.69 -15.11 8.86
N GLU A 419 -7.77 -15.82 8.53
CA GLU A 419 -8.59 -15.55 7.33
C GLU A 419 -8.95 -14.06 7.20
N ALA A 420 -9.33 -13.41 8.30
CA ALA A 420 -9.68 -11.99 8.30
C ALA A 420 -8.49 -11.03 8.02
N GLN A 421 -7.24 -11.47 8.24
CA GLN A 421 -6.04 -10.71 7.86
C GLN A 421 -5.81 -10.82 6.35
N PHE A 422 -5.93 -12.03 5.79
CA PHE A 422 -5.78 -12.27 4.36
C PHE A 422 -6.92 -11.59 3.57
N GLU A 423 -8.14 -11.58 4.11
CA GLU A 423 -9.27 -10.82 3.57
C GLU A 423 -9.00 -9.30 3.55
N ALA A 424 -8.33 -8.76 4.58
CA ALA A 424 -7.92 -7.35 4.59
C ALA A 424 -6.83 -7.07 3.55
N ILE A 425 -5.89 -7.99 3.33
CA ILE A 425 -4.89 -7.88 2.25
C ILE A 425 -5.61 -7.86 0.88
N ALA A 426 -6.56 -8.76 0.63
CA ALA A 426 -7.36 -8.75 -0.60
C ALA A 426 -8.12 -7.43 -0.80
N ALA A 427 -8.68 -6.86 0.29
CA ALA A 427 -9.38 -5.57 0.24
C ALA A 427 -8.45 -4.39 -0.12
N VAL A 428 -7.21 -4.39 0.38
CA VAL A 428 -6.23 -3.38 -0.03
C VAL A 428 -5.78 -3.59 -1.47
N LEU A 429 -5.55 -4.84 -1.90
CA LEU A 429 -5.23 -5.15 -3.30
C LEU A 429 -6.35 -4.72 -4.26
N TYR A 430 -7.63 -4.82 -3.86
CA TYR A 430 -8.77 -4.30 -4.63
C TYR A 430 -8.77 -2.78 -4.77
N VAL A 431 -8.38 -2.05 -3.73
CA VAL A 431 -8.20 -0.59 -3.81
C VAL A 431 -7.08 -0.25 -4.79
N LEU A 432 -5.95 -0.97 -4.71
CA LEU A 432 -4.80 -0.77 -5.61
C LEU A 432 -5.06 -1.19 -7.06
N SER A 433 -5.97 -2.15 -7.32
CA SER A 433 -6.40 -2.54 -8.67
C SER A 433 -7.44 -1.61 -9.30
N ARG A 434 -7.82 -0.53 -8.61
CA ARG A 434 -8.79 0.47 -9.09
C ARG A 434 -8.19 1.87 -9.26
N MET A 435 -6.88 2.02 -9.07
CA MET A 435 -6.20 3.31 -9.11
C MET A 435 -6.34 4.03 -10.46
N ASP A 436 -6.32 3.31 -11.58
CA ASP A 436 -6.57 3.87 -12.91
C ASP A 436 -8.02 4.33 -13.15
N SER A 437 -8.92 4.12 -12.18
CA SER A 437 -10.29 4.66 -12.15
C SER A 437 -10.47 5.80 -11.13
N LEU A 438 -9.41 6.19 -10.42
CA LEU A 438 -9.40 7.24 -9.40
C LEU A 438 -8.64 8.50 -9.86
N LEU A 439 -7.90 8.42 -10.96
CA LEU A 439 -7.16 9.50 -11.63
C LEU A 439 -7.77 9.85 -13.00
#